data_AF-A0A5K0VWF0-F1
#
_entry.id   AF-A0A5K0VWF0-F1
#
_cell.length_a   1.000
_cell.length_b   1.000
_cell.length_c   1.000
_cell.angle_alpha   90.00
_cell.angle_beta   90.00
_cell.angle_gamma   90.00
#
_symmetry.space_group_name_H-M   'P 1'
#
loop_
_entity.id
_entity.type
_entity.pdbx_description
1 polymer ?
#
loop_
_entity_poly.entity_id
_entity_poly.type
_entity_poly.pdbx_seq_one_letter_code
_entity_poly.pdbx_strand_id
1 'polypeptide(L)'
;EARRAFDNIANRDIVAWNTMISGYVQNGVGEEAIELYCQMPLQGFIPNNITYASILKAVAILEDGVLCKYLHPLVIKSGFLSDVYVGTALVDAYAKSLLLEDAEKADTEMR
;
A
#
# COMPACT_ATOMS: atom_id res chain seq x y z
N GLU A 1 -10.59 14.89 -12.18
CA GLU A 1 -11.98 14.71 -11.69
C GLU A 1 -12.09 13.90 -10.39
N ALA A 2 -11.70 12.63 -10.33
CA ALA A 2 -11.86 11.81 -9.12
C ALA A 2 -11.23 12.41 -7.85
N ARG A 3 -10.01 12.96 -7.93
CA ARG A 3 -9.34 13.61 -6.80
C ARG A 3 -10.09 14.82 -6.25
N ARG A 4 -10.59 15.69 -7.13
CA ARG A 4 -11.39 16.86 -6.74
C ARG A 4 -12.69 16.46 -6.06
N ALA A 5 -13.37 15.44 -6.59
CA ALA A 5 -14.59 14.92 -5.97
C ALA A 5 -14.30 14.36 -4.58
N PHE A 6 -13.23 13.57 -4.43
CA PHE A 6 -12.78 13.05 -3.15
C PHE A 6 -12.43 14.15 -2.14
N ASP A 7 -11.72 15.19 -2.58
CA ASP A 7 -11.32 16.30 -1.72
C ASP A 7 -12.51 17.12 -1.19
N ASN A 8 -13.65 17.08 -1.88
CA ASN A 8 -14.90 17.74 -1.49
C ASN A 8 -15.81 16.87 -0.59
N ILE A 9 -15.46 15.62 -0.29
CA ILE A 9 -16.23 14.78 0.62
C ILE A 9 -16.04 15.27 2.06
N ALA A 10 -17.12 15.80 2.65
CA ALA A 10 -17.11 16.34 4.02
C ALA A 10 -16.87 15.27 5.10
N ASN A 11 -17.45 14.08 4.93
CA ASN A 11 -17.29 12.94 5.83
C ASN A 11 -16.68 11.77 5.06
N ARG A 12 -15.36 11.85 4.79
CA ARG A 12 -14.65 10.72 4.18
C ARG A 12 -14.66 9.54 5.15
N ASP A 13 -14.80 8.35 4.62
CA ASP A 13 -14.64 7.11 5.37
C ASP A 13 -13.45 6.31 4.81
N ILE A 14 -13.10 5.24 5.52
CA ILE A 14 -12.01 4.33 5.13
C ILE A 14 -12.19 3.76 3.71
N VAL A 15 -13.43 3.59 3.26
CA VAL A 15 -13.74 3.07 1.93
C VAL A 15 -13.35 4.11 0.87
N ALA A 16 -13.73 5.38 1.05
CA ALA A 16 -13.37 6.45 0.12
C ALA A 16 -11.84 6.59 -0.05
N TRP A 17 -11.07 6.51 1.04
CA TRP A 17 -9.60 6.51 0.99
C TRP A 17 -9.07 5.32 0.18
N ASN A 18 -9.52 4.11 0.50
CA ASN A 18 -9.09 2.90 -0.19
C ASN A 18 -9.48 2.88 -1.67
N THR A 19 -10.67 3.39 -2.01
CA THR A 19 -11.13 3.51 -3.40
C THR A 19 -10.22 4.46 -4.18
N MET A 20 -9.87 5.61 -3.62
CA MET A 20 -8.98 6.55 -4.30
C MET A 20 -7.56 6.02 -4.45
N ILE A 21 -6.98 5.46 -3.38
CA ILE A 21 -5.65 4.84 -3.42
C ILE A 21 -5.61 3.72 -4.47
N SER A 22 -6.59 2.80 -4.45
CA SER A 22 -6.68 1.72 -5.43
C SER A 22 -6.85 2.24 -6.85
N GLY A 23 -7.64 3.31 -7.02
CA GLY A 23 -7.82 3.98 -8.31
C GLY A 23 -6.52 4.54 -8.86
N TYR A 24 -5.69 5.17 -8.03
CA TYR A 24 -4.36 5.63 -8.44
C TYR A 24 -3.46 4.46 -8.87
N VAL A 25 -3.40 3.40 -8.06
CA VAL A 25 -2.61 2.19 -8.37
C VAL A 25 -3.05 1.55 -9.69
N GLN A 26 -4.35 1.41 -9.93
CA GLN A 26 -4.90 0.84 -11.17
C GLN A 26 -4.56 1.65 -12.42
N ASN A 27 -4.33 2.95 -12.26
CA ASN A 27 -3.93 3.85 -13.34
C ASN A 27 -2.40 3.99 -13.48
N GLY A 28 -1.61 3.21 -12.73
CA GLY A 28 -0.15 3.23 -12.80
C GLY A 28 0.50 4.47 -12.14
N VAL A 29 -0.29 5.28 -11.44
CA VAL A 29 0.17 6.53 -10.79
C VAL A 29 0.46 6.24 -9.32
N GLY A 30 1.56 5.51 -9.11
CA GLY A 30 1.96 4.99 -7.80
C GLY A 30 2.32 6.09 -6.80
N GLU A 31 2.98 7.16 -7.24
CA GLU A 31 3.40 8.27 -6.37
C GLU A 31 2.19 8.93 -5.70
N GLU A 32 1.14 9.23 -6.46
CA GLU A 32 -0.09 9.84 -5.95
C GLU A 32 -0.84 8.91 -4.98
N ALA A 33 -0.73 7.59 -5.16
CA ALA A 33 -1.25 6.62 -4.21
C ALA A 33 -0.50 6.69 -2.87
N ILE A 34 0.84 6.77 -2.90
CA ILE A 34 1.69 6.92 -1.72
C ILE A 34 1.41 8.25 -1.01
N GLU A 35 1.35 9.35 -1.75
CA GLU A 35 1.04 10.67 -1.20
C GLU A 35 -0.31 10.67 -0.46
N LEU A 36 -1.33 10.06 -1.08
CA LEU A 36 -2.64 9.97 -0.46
C LEU A 36 -2.63 9.07 0.79
N TYR A 37 -1.90 7.95 0.76
CA TYR A 37 -1.69 7.13 1.96
C TYR A 37 -1.02 7.89 3.10
N CYS A 38 -0.01 8.71 2.81
CA CYS A 38 0.66 9.53 3.83
C CYS A 38 -0.27 10.56 4.48
N GLN A 39 -1.28 11.04 3.74
CA GLN A 39 -2.29 11.98 4.26
C GLN A 39 -3.33 11.31 5.16
N MET A 40 -3.56 10.01 4.99
CA MET A 40 -4.64 9.28 5.64
C MET A 40 -4.53 9.27 7.19
N PRO A 41 -3.36 8.98 7.82
CA PRO A 41 -3.19 9.11 9.26
C PRO A 41 -3.33 10.54 9.78
N LEU A 42 -2.92 11.53 9.00
CA LEU A 42 -3.05 12.95 9.37
C LEU A 42 -4.51 13.41 9.47
N GLN A 43 -5.42 12.67 8.82
CA GLN A 43 -6.86 12.88 8.85
C GLN A 43 -7.56 11.94 9.86
N GLY A 44 -6.81 11.22 10.69
CA GLY A 44 -7.34 10.33 11.71
C GLY A 44 -7.77 8.94 11.22
N PHE A 45 -7.39 8.55 10.01
CA PHE A 45 -7.73 7.24 9.45
C PHE A 45 -6.56 6.26 9.60
N ILE A 46 -6.88 5.05 10.08
CA ILE A 46 -5.90 3.98 10.27
C ILE A 46 -5.89 3.10 9.01
N PRO A 47 -4.72 2.86 8.38
CA PRO A 47 -4.60 1.93 7.27
C PRO A 47 -5.08 0.52 7.63
N ASN A 48 -5.84 -0.11 6.73
CA ASN A 48 -6.27 -1.50 6.87
C ASN A 48 -5.59 -2.41 5.83
N ASN A 49 -5.93 -3.69 5.82
CA ASN A 49 -5.40 -4.66 4.86
C ASN A 49 -5.56 -4.21 3.39
N ILE A 50 -6.70 -3.62 3.02
CA ILE A 50 -6.93 -3.09 1.66
C ILE A 50 -5.97 -1.94 1.36
N THR A 51 -5.76 -1.03 2.32
CA THR A 51 -4.80 0.06 2.20
C THR A 51 -3.38 -0.49 1.95
N TYR A 52 -2.92 -1.42 2.79
CA TYR A 52 -1.58 -1.99 2.66
C TYR A 52 -1.40 -2.77 1.36
N ALA A 53 -2.36 -3.61 0.96
CA ALA A 53 -2.29 -4.33 -0.30
C ALA A 53 -2.20 -3.38 -1.51
N SER A 54 -2.92 -2.25 -1.46
CA SER A 54 -2.88 -1.24 -2.53
C SER A 54 -1.54 -0.51 -2.56
N ILE A 55 -1.02 -0.12 -1.40
CA ILE A 55 0.23 0.63 -1.29
C ILE A 55 1.45 -0.23 -1.64
N LEU A 56 1.46 -1.51 -1.27
CA LEU A 56 2.50 -2.44 -1.71
C LEU A 56 2.49 -2.63 -3.24
N LYS A 57 1.32 -2.67 -3.87
CA LYS A 57 1.23 -2.63 -5.34
C LYS A 57 1.75 -1.33 -5.92
N ALA A 58 1.50 -0.18 -5.27
CA ALA A 58 2.08 1.10 -5.69
C ALA A 58 3.61 1.03 -5.65
N VAL A 59 4.19 0.47 -4.59
CA VAL A 59 5.64 0.25 -4.50
C VAL A 59 6.15 -0.65 -5.63
N ALA A 60 5.42 -1.72 -5.93
CA ALA A 60 5.76 -2.64 -7.00
C ALA A 60 5.74 -1.97 -8.39
N ILE A 61 4.88 -0.96 -8.60
CA ILE A 61 4.84 -0.13 -9.82
C ILE A 61 6.04 0.83 -9.89
N LEU A 62 6.42 1.39 -8.73
CA LEU A 62 7.54 2.34 -8.64
C LEU A 62 8.92 1.65 -8.59
N GLU A 63 8.94 0.33 -8.37
CA GLU A 63 10.15 -0.47 -8.14
C GLU A 63 11.01 0.08 -6.98
N ASP A 64 10.37 0.71 -5.99
CA ASP A 64 11.05 1.40 -4.89
C ASP A 64 11.33 0.44 -3.72
N GLY A 65 12.53 -0.15 -3.74
CA GLY A 65 13.00 -1.04 -2.69
C GLY A 65 13.18 -0.38 -1.32
N VAL A 66 13.41 0.94 -1.27
CA VAL A 66 13.52 1.67 0.01
C VAL A 66 12.16 1.77 0.65
N LEU A 67 11.13 2.13 -0.13
CA LEU A 67 9.76 2.21 0.33
C LEU A 67 9.22 0.82 0.72
N CYS A 68 9.58 -0.23 -0.02
CA CYS A 68 9.24 -1.61 0.32
C CYS A 68 9.76 -1.99 1.72
N LYS A 69 11.05 -1.73 1.98
CA LYS A 69 11.70 -1.97 3.28
C LYS A 69 11.10 -1.13 4.41
N TYR A 70 10.64 0.07 4.10
CA TYR A 70 9.97 0.93 5.08
C TYR A 70 8.58 0.40 5.46
N LEU A 71 7.79 -0.07 4.48
CA LEU A 71 6.43 -0.56 4.70
C LEU A 71 6.37 -1.94 5.35
N HIS A 72 7.33 -2.81 5.08
CA HIS A 72 7.31 -4.18 5.59
C HIS A 72 7.15 -4.25 7.12
N PRO A 73 7.96 -3.55 7.95
CA PRO A 73 7.74 -3.53 9.40
C PRO A 73 6.38 -2.97 9.82
N LEU A 74 5.78 -2.06 9.03
CA LEU A 74 4.45 -1.51 9.32
C LEU A 74 3.36 -2.55 9.10
N VAL A 75 3.47 -3.34 8.02
CA VAL A 75 2.59 -4.48 7.74
C VAL A 75 2.66 -5.51 8.86
N ILE A 76 3.85 -5.88 9.32
CA ILE A 76 4.04 -6.78 10.46
C ILE A 76 3.35 -6.22 11.72
N LYS A 77 3.64 -4.96 12.08
CA LYS A 77 3.10 -4.33 13.29
C LYS A 77 1.58 -4.17 13.26
N SER A 78 1.00 -4.00 12.08
CA SER A 78 -0.46 -3.95 11.91
C SER A 78 -1.14 -5.33 12.01
N GLY A 79 -0.38 -6.42 12.00
CA GLY A 79 -0.92 -7.79 12.02
C GLY A 79 -1.50 -8.25 10.68
N PHE A 80 -1.23 -7.54 9.59
CA PHE A 80 -1.78 -7.87 8.26
C PHE A 80 -0.86 -8.70 7.38
N LEU A 81 0.34 -9.11 7.86
CA LEU A 81 1.24 -9.95 7.08
C LEU A 81 0.59 -11.30 6.68
N SER A 82 -0.24 -11.87 7.56
CA SER A 82 -0.96 -13.12 7.29
C SER A 82 -2.17 -12.97 6.36
N ASP A 83 -2.54 -11.74 5.97
CA ASP A 83 -3.57 -11.53 4.95
C ASP A 83 -2.98 -11.89 3.58
N VAL A 84 -3.63 -12.84 2.89
CA VAL A 84 -3.14 -13.37 1.60
C VAL A 84 -2.91 -12.29 0.55
N TYR A 85 -3.73 -11.25 0.52
CA TYR A 85 -3.60 -10.17 -0.46
C TYR A 85 -2.45 -9.23 -0.11
N VAL A 86 -2.26 -8.96 1.17
CA VAL A 86 -1.17 -8.10 1.67
C VAL A 86 0.18 -8.80 1.50
N GLY A 87 0.30 -10.04 1.95
CA GLY A 87 1.53 -10.81 1.83
C GLY A 87 1.93 -11.06 0.36
N THR A 88 0.98 -11.42 -0.50
CA THR A 88 1.24 -11.56 -1.95
C THR A 88 1.73 -10.25 -2.57
N ALA A 89 1.11 -9.11 -2.19
CA ALA A 89 1.53 -7.80 -2.68
C ALA A 89 2.93 -7.41 -2.17
N LEU A 90 3.30 -7.82 -0.96
CA LEU A 90 4.62 -7.58 -0.38
C LEU A 90 5.71 -8.34 -1.14
N VAL A 91 5.46 -9.62 -1.45
CA VAL A 91 6.39 -10.44 -2.24
C VAL A 91 6.56 -9.87 -3.66
N ASP A 92 5.46 -9.47 -4.32
CA ASP A 92 5.51 -8.82 -5.65
C ASP A 92 6.31 -7.51 -5.62
N ALA A 93 6.13 -6.69 -4.57
CA ALA A 93 6.87 -5.45 -4.39
C ALA A 93 8.38 -5.68 -4.24
N TYR A 94 8.80 -6.65 -3.42
CA TYR A 94 10.21 -6.99 -3.28
C TYR A 94 10.81 -7.57 -4.56
N ALA A 95 10.07 -8.45 -5.25
CA ALA A 95 10.52 -9.05 -6.50
C ALA A 95 10.78 -8.00 -7.59
N LYS A 96 9.87 -7.02 -7.74
CA LYS A 96 10.02 -5.94 -8.72
C LYS A 96 11.06 -4.89 -8.34
N SER A 97 11.30 -4.70 -7.05
CA SER A 97 12.35 -3.79 -6.56
C SER A 97 13.77 -4.38 -6.66
N LEU A 98 13.95 -5.51 -7.36
CA LEU A 98 15.22 -6.27 -7.50
C LEU A 98 15.84 -6.73 -6.17
N LEU A 99 15.01 -6.89 -5.13
CA LEU A 99 15.42 -7.33 -3.79
C LEU A 99 15.01 -8.79 -3.55
N LEU A 100 15.54 -9.70 -4.38
CA LEU A 100 15.14 -11.12 -4.38
C LEU A 100 15.37 -11.82 -3.03
N GLU A 101 16.50 -11.53 -2.36
CA GLU A 101 16.78 -12.09 -1.03
C GLU A 101 15.75 -11.64 0.03
N ASP A 102 15.22 -10.42 -0.10
CA ASP A 102 14.21 -9.90 0.83
C ASP A 102 12.80 -10.42 0.46
N ALA A 103 12.54 -10.74 -0.82
CA ALA A 103 11.33 -11.41 -1.26
C ALA A 103 11.20 -12.82 -0.67
N GLU A 104 12.28 -13.60 -0.67
CA GLU A 104 12.32 -14.95 -0.08
C GLU A 104 12.11 -14.95 1.45
N LYS A 105 12.66 -13.94 2.13
CA LYS A 105 12.40 -13.73 3.57
C LYS A 105 10.92 -13.43 3.81
N ALA A 106 10.34 -12.52 3.05
CA ALA A 106 8.92 -12.18 3.19
C ALA A 106 7.99 -13.39 2.94
N ASP A 107 8.27 -14.23 1.93
CA ASP A 107 7.53 -15.48 1.70
C ASP A 107 7.68 -16.46 2.87
N THR A 108 8.86 -16.53 3.49
CA THR A 108 9.11 -17.39 4.65
C THR A 108 8.35 -16.90 5.89
N GLU A 109 8.28 -15.58 6.10
CA GLU A 109 7.55 -14.98 7.22
C GLU A 109 6.02 -15.11 7.10
N MET A 110 5.49 -15.40 5.90
CA MET A 110 4.08 -15.67 5.67
C MET A 110 3.65 -17.11 6.02
N ARG A 111 4.58 -18.06 6.16
CA ARG A 111 4.30 -19.48 6.46
C ARG A 111 4.15 -19.74 7.96
#